data_AF-A0A662Q7P8-F1
#
_entry.id   AF-A0A662Q7P8-F1
#
_cell.length_a   1.000
_cell.length_b   1.000
_cell.length_c   1.000
_cell.angle_alpha   90.00
_cell.angle_beta   90.00
_cell.angle_gamma   90.00
#
_symmetry.space_group_name_H-M   'P 1'
#
loop_
_entity.id
_entity.type
_entity.pdbx_description
1 polymer ?
#
loop_
_entity_poly.entity_id
_entity_poly.type
_entity_poly.pdbx_seq_one_letter_code
_entity_poly.pdbx_strand_id
1 'polypeptide(L)'
;MKNDFTYKDLKELADVCIRFYNTSLRKEDYSKKRRMLAGWVEKFHRESRTLTPKVKEAIEKLEDGHAVLLMTAHQPNLFAYSGVIRKATLNQALSEKIKEKLNLPLISLFGIADQDFTDDRWVKSTLIPDVERRNGTLELRVKLPEKTMLNKTPKPTRETLERWRKTLETWIHQKTQSIKKLCKELKIEGEIQWRPLNDNLETFWRTVEEAYKRAENYADFNAYILSKIVNESWEYDTLFCRFSECQRIFKEEFEFLLKNFETYSKKVREAIIMKKEAEGGGVYEREYQTIPFWYHCDCGSKARLLAERRRDALTGHGRCVKCEKEYRIDLMSGNETKISEIIDKVSARSITMPMIFFKGLGVSCYVGGVGGIIYLKQAKYVAEKMGISFPPVVVWRPHDIYLGIAQLEAILTYKKLTGTYNLTKSSEAKTELARRITNIKDEIEKLEMQKEKVKNDIKTSKEKK
;
A
#
# COMPACT_ATOMS: atom_id res chain seq x y z
N MET A 1 22.01 -3.85 -17.65
CA MET A 1 21.78 -3.20 -16.34
C MET A 1 21.40 -4.26 -15.34
N LYS A 2 22.10 -4.37 -14.21
CA LYS A 2 21.68 -5.28 -13.11
C LYS A 2 20.22 -4.97 -12.77
N ASN A 3 19.47 -6.04 -12.53
CA ASN A 3 18.04 -6.02 -12.27
C ASN A 3 17.81 -5.35 -10.90
N ASP A 4 17.79 -4.01 -10.88
CA ASP A 4 17.70 -3.21 -9.66
C ASP A 4 16.45 -3.66 -8.86
N PHE A 5 16.70 -4.15 -7.65
CA PHE A 5 15.71 -4.60 -6.66
C PHE A 5 15.13 -6.02 -6.78
N THR A 6 15.66 -6.85 -7.69
CA THR A 6 15.29 -8.27 -7.73
C THR A 6 16.47 -9.15 -7.32
N TYR A 7 16.16 -10.21 -6.59
CA TYR A 7 17.11 -11.20 -6.11
C TYR A 7 16.63 -12.58 -6.56
N LYS A 8 17.55 -13.51 -6.78
CA LYS A 8 17.28 -14.88 -7.20
C LYS A 8 16.39 -15.60 -6.19
N ASP A 9 16.72 -15.45 -4.91
CA ASP A 9 16.03 -16.10 -3.80
C ASP A 9 16.24 -15.32 -2.48
N LEU A 10 15.58 -15.78 -1.42
CA LEU A 10 15.68 -15.19 -0.08
C LEU A 10 17.10 -15.31 0.51
N LYS A 11 17.87 -16.33 0.13
CA LYS A 11 19.24 -16.54 0.63
C LYS A 11 20.18 -15.48 0.07
N GLU A 12 20.10 -15.20 -1.23
CA GLU A 12 20.87 -14.12 -1.86
C GLU A 12 20.54 -12.77 -1.23
N LEU A 13 19.25 -12.47 -1.03
CA LEU A 13 18.83 -11.23 -0.38
C LEU A 13 19.43 -11.11 1.03
N ALA A 14 19.32 -12.16 1.85
CA ALA A 14 19.89 -12.18 3.20
C ALA A 14 21.42 -11.94 3.16
N ASP A 15 22.15 -12.60 2.25
CA ASP A 15 23.60 -12.40 2.10
C ASP A 15 23.97 -10.96 1.73
N VAL A 16 23.19 -10.33 0.86
CA VAL A 16 23.38 -8.92 0.48
C VAL A 16 23.13 -7.99 1.67
N CYS A 17 22.07 -8.23 2.45
CA CYS A 17 21.76 -7.46 3.65
C CYS A 17 22.86 -7.57 4.72
N ILE A 18 23.35 -8.79 4.98
CA ILE A 18 24.42 -9.05 5.94
C ILE A 18 25.71 -8.32 5.53
N ARG A 19 26.08 -8.39 4.24
CA ARG A 19 27.25 -7.65 3.73
C ARG A 19 27.09 -6.15 3.93
N PHE A 20 25.95 -5.58 3.56
CA PHE A 20 25.69 -4.15 3.72
C PHE A 20 25.77 -3.71 5.19
N TYR A 21 25.17 -4.47 6.11
CA TYR A 21 25.25 -4.19 7.54
C TYR A 21 26.71 -4.14 8.03
N ASN A 22 27.51 -5.15 7.68
CA ASN A 22 28.90 -5.26 8.10
C ASN A 22 29.81 -4.17 7.52
N THR A 23 29.58 -3.72 6.28
CA THR A 23 30.44 -2.74 5.61
C THR A 23 30.05 -1.30 5.88
N SER A 24 28.76 -1.03 6.00
CA SER A 24 28.21 0.33 5.89
C SER A 24 27.53 0.84 7.15
N LEU A 25 27.05 -0.04 8.03
CA LEU A 25 26.25 0.38 9.19
C LEU A 25 26.93 0.14 10.54
N ARG A 26 27.75 -0.90 10.68
CA ARG A 26 28.37 -1.28 11.97
C ARG A 26 29.21 -0.17 12.63
N LYS A 27 29.63 0.85 11.87
CA LYS A 27 30.51 1.94 12.33
C LYS A 27 29.76 3.18 12.85
N GLU A 28 28.44 3.24 12.66
CA GLU A 28 27.63 4.40 13.05
C GLU A 28 26.77 4.07 14.29
N ASP A 29 26.57 5.06 15.16
CA ASP A 29 25.68 4.93 16.32
C ASP A 29 24.28 5.51 15.99
N TYR A 30 23.29 4.62 15.93
CA TYR A 30 21.88 4.96 15.71
C TYR A 30 21.05 4.96 17.00
N SER A 31 21.65 4.67 18.16
CA SER A 31 20.96 4.41 19.43
C SER A 31 20.02 5.54 19.86
N LYS A 32 20.46 6.80 19.73
CA LYS A 32 19.65 7.98 20.11
C LYS A 32 18.33 8.03 19.32
N LYS A 33 18.40 7.95 17.99
CA LYS A 33 17.22 8.04 17.12
C LYS A 33 16.33 6.81 17.26
N ARG A 34 16.91 5.62 17.44
CA ARG A 34 16.16 4.38 17.66
C ARG A 34 15.42 4.37 19.01
N ARG A 35 16.00 4.89 20.09
CA ARG A 35 15.29 5.12 21.37
C ARG A 35 14.14 6.10 21.23
N MET A 36 14.33 7.20 20.51
CA MET A 36 13.22 8.13 20.23
C MET A 36 12.11 7.46 19.41
N LEU A 37 12.46 6.60 18.46
CA LEU A 37 11.49 5.85 17.65
C LEU A 37 10.73 4.82 18.50
N ALA A 38 11.41 4.15 19.43
CA ALA A 38 10.81 3.17 20.33
C ALA A 38 9.62 3.73 21.10
N GLY A 39 9.71 4.97 21.60
CA GLY A 39 8.59 5.64 22.26
C GLY A 39 7.36 5.82 21.35
N TRP A 40 7.55 6.15 20.07
CA TRP A 40 6.44 6.27 19.12
C TRP A 40 5.86 4.91 18.70
N VAL A 41 6.72 3.90 18.57
CA VAL A 41 6.30 2.51 18.31
C VAL A 41 5.46 2.01 19.48
N GLU A 42 5.94 2.16 20.71
CA GLU A 42 5.22 1.74 21.91
C GLU A 42 3.87 2.45 22.01
N LYS A 43 3.83 3.76 21.77
CA LYS A 43 2.58 4.54 21.71
C LYS A 43 1.58 3.92 20.73
N PHE A 44 2.00 3.67 19.48
CA PHE A 44 1.14 3.05 18.47
C PHE A 44 0.56 1.70 18.94
N HIS A 45 1.42 0.83 19.49
CA HIS A 45 1.01 -0.51 19.94
C HIS A 45 0.10 -0.48 21.17
N ARG A 46 0.28 0.49 22.08
CA ARG A 46 -0.65 0.72 23.20
C ARG A 46 -2.02 1.17 22.72
N GLU A 47 -2.07 2.11 21.78
CA GLU A 47 -3.33 2.65 21.24
C GLU A 47 -4.11 1.58 20.47
N SER A 48 -3.42 0.84 19.60
CA SER A 48 -3.99 -0.25 18.78
C SER A 48 -4.26 -1.55 19.54
N ARG A 49 -3.78 -1.67 20.79
CA ARG A 49 -3.83 -2.86 21.64
C ARG A 49 -3.02 -4.06 21.15
N THR A 50 -1.98 -3.81 20.35
CA THR A 50 -1.11 -4.86 19.80
C THR A 50 0.27 -4.91 20.46
N LEU A 51 0.42 -4.33 21.66
CA LEU A 51 1.62 -4.43 22.48
C LEU A 51 1.72 -5.83 23.14
N THR A 52 1.96 -6.84 22.32
CA THR A 52 2.16 -8.23 22.78
C THR A 52 3.55 -8.40 23.42
N PRO A 53 3.81 -9.49 24.15
CA PRO A 53 5.14 -9.75 24.71
C PRO A 53 6.27 -9.73 23.66
N LYS A 54 6.03 -10.33 22.47
CA LYS A 54 6.98 -10.34 21.36
C LYS A 54 7.26 -8.92 20.82
N VAL A 55 6.22 -8.08 20.73
CA VAL A 55 6.37 -6.67 20.31
C VAL A 55 7.15 -5.89 21.37
N LYS A 56 6.89 -6.11 22.66
CA LYS A 56 7.62 -5.46 23.75
C LYS A 56 9.11 -5.81 23.71
N GLU A 57 9.45 -7.09 23.54
CA GLU A 57 10.85 -7.53 23.38
C GLU A 57 11.52 -6.90 22.14
N ALA A 58 10.78 -6.74 21.03
CA ALA A 58 11.29 -6.07 19.85
C ALA A 58 11.50 -4.56 20.05
N ILE A 59 10.69 -3.90 20.89
CA ILE A 59 10.89 -2.50 21.30
C ILE A 59 12.16 -2.38 22.14
N GLU A 60 12.38 -3.28 23.11
CA GLU A 60 13.61 -3.29 23.93
C GLU A 60 14.87 -3.44 23.04
N LYS A 61 14.84 -4.35 22.06
CA LYS A 61 15.92 -4.49 21.06
C LYS A 61 16.13 -3.22 20.21
N LEU A 62 15.07 -2.46 19.95
CA LEU A 62 15.15 -1.18 19.23
C LEU A 62 15.83 -0.11 20.09
N GLU A 63 15.52 -0.06 21.39
CA GLU A 63 16.11 0.86 22.36
C GLU A 63 17.60 0.63 22.56
N ASP A 64 18.03 -0.63 22.59
CA ASP A 64 19.44 -1.02 22.69
C ASP A 64 20.30 -0.48 21.54
N GLY A 65 19.67 -0.19 20.39
CA GLY A 65 20.33 0.43 19.23
C GLY A 65 21.21 -0.52 18.40
N HIS A 66 21.68 -1.63 18.97
CA HIS A 66 22.56 -2.61 18.31
C HIS A 66 21.80 -3.77 17.65
N ALA A 67 21.05 -3.44 16.60
CA ALA A 67 20.23 -4.42 15.86
C ALA A 67 20.29 -4.21 14.34
N VAL A 68 20.08 -5.29 13.59
CA VAL A 68 19.78 -5.20 12.15
C VAL A 68 18.33 -4.75 12.01
N LEU A 69 18.11 -3.65 11.27
CA LEU A 69 16.80 -3.06 11.10
C LEU A 69 16.30 -3.30 9.67
N LEU A 70 15.23 -4.08 9.53
CA LEU A 70 14.50 -4.26 8.28
C LEU A 70 13.31 -3.31 8.28
N MET A 71 13.09 -2.61 7.17
CA MET A 71 12.02 -1.62 7.09
C MET A 71 11.11 -1.87 5.89
N THR A 72 9.82 -1.67 6.10
CA THR A 72 8.83 -1.52 5.02
C THR A 72 7.95 -0.31 5.33
N ALA A 73 7.30 0.24 4.32
CA ALA A 73 6.29 1.27 4.51
C ALA A 73 5.13 1.10 3.53
N HIS A 74 3.95 1.54 3.96
CA HIS A 74 2.77 1.62 3.10
C HIS A 74 1.75 2.66 3.62
N GLN A 75 0.91 3.15 2.72
CA GLN A 75 -0.30 3.87 3.04
C GLN A 75 -1.30 2.97 3.80
N PRO A 76 -2.07 3.51 4.76
CA PRO A 76 -3.12 2.78 5.47
C PRO A 76 -4.37 2.59 4.59
N ASN A 77 -4.31 1.58 3.71
CA ASN A 77 -5.36 1.27 2.74
C ASN A 77 -6.61 0.65 3.38
N LEU A 78 -7.79 0.91 2.78
CA LEU A 78 -9.03 0.24 3.19
C LEU A 78 -8.88 -1.28 3.03
N PHE A 79 -8.94 -2.04 4.13
CA PHE A 79 -8.78 -3.50 4.13
C PHE A 79 -7.64 -3.94 3.20
N ALA A 80 -6.42 -3.61 3.61
CA ALA A 80 -5.22 -3.68 2.80
C ALA A 80 -5.12 -4.97 1.98
N TYR A 81 -4.87 -4.83 0.67
CA TYR A 81 -4.71 -5.94 -0.24
C TYR A 81 -3.45 -6.77 0.09
N SER A 82 -3.40 -8.00 -0.41
CA SER A 82 -2.33 -8.98 -0.14
C SER A 82 -0.91 -8.40 -0.26
N GLY A 83 -0.64 -7.62 -1.30
CA GLY A 83 0.67 -7.00 -1.55
C GLY A 83 1.15 -6.05 -0.45
N VAL A 84 0.26 -5.45 0.36
CA VAL A 84 0.65 -4.68 1.54
C VAL A 84 1.07 -5.61 2.67
N ILE A 85 0.22 -6.59 2.98
CA ILE A 85 0.42 -7.50 4.11
C ILE A 85 1.65 -8.40 3.89
N ARG A 86 1.87 -8.82 2.64
CA ARG A 86 3.04 -9.59 2.20
C ARG A 86 4.37 -8.91 2.49
N LYS A 87 4.41 -7.58 2.58
CA LYS A 87 5.65 -6.89 2.97
C LYS A 87 6.04 -7.22 4.42
N ALA A 88 5.07 -7.32 5.32
CA ALA A 88 5.31 -7.76 6.70
C ALA A 88 5.80 -9.21 6.72
N THR A 89 5.15 -10.10 5.94
CA THR A 89 5.57 -11.50 5.80
C THR A 89 6.99 -11.64 5.24
N LEU A 90 7.36 -10.85 4.22
CA LEU A 90 8.71 -10.90 3.66
C LEU A 90 9.75 -10.37 4.64
N ASN A 91 9.44 -9.30 5.38
CA ASN A 91 10.32 -8.82 6.46
C ASN A 91 10.53 -9.91 7.52
N GLN A 92 9.46 -10.61 7.92
CA GLN A 92 9.55 -11.72 8.87
C GLN A 92 10.43 -12.86 8.35
N ALA A 93 10.17 -13.35 7.14
CA ALA A 93 10.95 -14.43 6.54
C ALA A 93 12.43 -14.04 6.34
N LEU A 94 12.69 -12.79 5.93
CA LEU A 94 14.05 -12.26 5.83
C LEU A 94 14.73 -12.15 7.19
N SER A 95 14.00 -11.71 8.21
CA SER A 95 14.49 -11.62 9.60
C SER A 95 14.96 -13.00 10.09
N GLU A 96 14.13 -14.03 9.93
CA GLU A 96 14.48 -15.41 10.28
C GLU A 96 15.72 -15.89 9.52
N LYS A 97 15.79 -15.62 8.21
CA LYS A 97 16.94 -16.03 7.39
C LYS A 97 18.24 -15.33 7.77
N ILE A 98 18.17 -14.08 8.22
CA ILE A 98 19.34 -13.35 8.70
C ILE A 98 19.72 -13.83 10.11
N LYS A 99 18.75 -14.12 11.01
CA LYS A 99 18.99 -14.66 12.36
C LYS A 99 19.81 -15.97 12.30
N GLU A 100 19.56 -16.82 11.31
CA GLU A 100 20.33 -18.07 11.11
C GLU A 100 21.84 -17.83 10.85
N LYS A 101 22.22 -16.66 10.32
CA LYS A 101 23.58 -16.34 9.88
C LYS A 101 24.28 -15.29 10.74
N LEU A 102 23.51 -14.36 11.30
CA LEU A 102 23.98 -13.31 12.19
C LEU A 102 23.37 -13.56 13.57
N ASN A 103 24.23 -13.82 14.56
CA ASN A 103 23.81 -13.86 15.96
C ASN A 103 23.64 -12.43 16.53
N LEU A 104 22.78 -11.64 15.90
CA LEU A 104 22.48 -10.25 16.26
C LEU A 104 20.98 -10.06 16.42
N PRO A 105 20.53 -9.13 17.29
CA PRO A 105 19.13 -8.73 17.34
C PRO A 105 18.65 -8.23 15.98
N LEU A 106 17.41 -8.60 15.62
CA LEU A 106 16.76 -8.22 14.37
C LEU A 106 15.40 -7.59 14.64
N ILE A 107 15.12 -6.50 13.94
CA ILE A 107 13.92 -5.69 14.11
C ILE A 107 13.25 -5.54 12.75
N SER A 108 11.95 -5.81 12.71
CA SER A 108 11.08 -5.57 11.56
C SER A 108 10.22 -4.33 11.82
N LEU A 109 10.47 -3.23 11.10
CA LEU A 109 9.72 -1.98 11.21
C LEU A 109 8.75 -1.81 10.02
N PHE A 110 7.50 -1.52 10.32
CA PHE A 110 6.46 -1.15 9.36
C PHE A 110 6.02 0.31 9.57
N GLY A 111 6.45 1.18 8.66
CA GLY A 111 6.05 2.59 8.63
C GLY A 111 4.69 2.80 8.00
N ILE A 112 3.78 3.46 8.73
CA ILE A 112 2.48 3.88 8.21
C ILE A 112 2.62 5.29 7.62
N ALA A 113 2.43 5.40 6.31
CA ALA A 113 2.39 6.67 5.59
C ALA A 113 1.03 7.37 5.75
N ASP A 114 0.65 7.63 6.99
CA ASP A 114 -0.63 8.22 7.42
C ASP A 114 -0.81 9.69 7.02
N GLN A 115 0.28 10.34 6.63
CA GLN A 115 0.26 11.70 6.10
C GLN A 115 0.01 11.77 4.60
N ASP A 116 -0.05 10.66 3.85
CA ASP A 116 -0.30 10.72 2.42
C ASP A 116 -1.69 11.28 2.09
N PHE A 117 -1.89 11.69 0.84
CA PHE A 117 -3.19 12.18 0.40
C PHE A 117 -4.22 11.05 0.27
N THR A 118 -5.47 11.38 0.55
CA THR A 118 -6.64 10.55 0.35
C THR A 118 -6.90 10.14 -1.10
N ASP A 119 -6.22 10.73 -2.08
CA ASP A 119 -6.59 10.66 -3.50
C ASP A 119 -6.38 9.27 -4.15
N ASP A 120 -5.51 8.43 -3.57
CA ASP A 120 -5.25 7.09 -4.09
C ASP A 120 -6.52 6.20 -4.00
N ARG A 121 -6.82 5.48 -5.10
CA ARG A 121 -7.95 4.55 -5.16
C ARG A 121 -7.85 3.46 -4.10
N TRP A 122 -6.66 2.91 -3.86
CA TRP A 122 -6.46 1.79 -2.93
C TRP A 122 -6.66 2.19 -1.48
N VAL A 123 -6.59 3.48 -1.19
CA VAL A 123 -6.99 4.03 0.10
C VAL A 123 -8.52 4.04 0.21
N LYS A 124 -9.25 4.36 -0.86
CA LYS A 124 -10.71 4.55 -0.83
C LYS A 124 -11.51 3.26 -1.01
N SER A 125 -10.93 2.22 -1.60
CA SER A 125 -11.66 0.98 -1.84
C SER A 125 -10.84 -0.29 -1.77
N THR A 126 -11.53 -1.37 -1.41
CA THR A 126 -11.05 -2.75 -1.53
C THR A 126 -11.92 -3.52 -2.52
N LEU A 127 -11.33 -4.50 -3.18
CA LEU A 127 -11.96 -5.30 -4.22
C LEU A 127 -11.98 -6.76 -3.81
N ILE A 128 -13.16 -7.37 -3.93
CA ILE A 128 -13.41 -8.76 -3.63
C ILE A 128 -13.80 -9.44 -4.94
N PRO A 129 -13.28 -10.63 -5.26
CA PRO A 129 -13.68 -11.33 -6.48
C PRO A 129 -15.17 -11.68 -6.48
N ASP A 130 -15.86 -11.39 -7.58
CA ASP A 130 -17.28 -11.70 -7.78
C ASP A 130 -17.56 -11.85 -9.28
N VAL A 131 -17.57 -13.09 -9.77
CA VAL A 131 -17.64 -13.37 -11.22
C VAL A 131 -18.98 -13.00 -11.86
N GLU A 132 -20.02 -12.79 -11.07
CA GLU A 132 -21.35 -12.40 -11.55
C GLU A 132 -21.46 -10.89 -11.77
N ARG A 133 -20.55 -10.10 -11.18
CA ARG A 133 -20.52 -8.65 -11.32
C ARG A 133 -19.74 -8.21 -12.55
N ARG A 134 -20.08 -7.01 -13.04
CA ARG A 134 -19.30 -6.32 -14.08
C ARG A 134 -17.85 -6.19 -13.61
N ASN A 135 -16.91 -6.57 -14.46
CA ASN A 135 -15.46 -6.63 -14.18
C ASN A 135 -15.04 -7.70 -13.15
N GLY A 136 -15.91 -8.63 -12.77
CA GLY A 136 -15.55 -9.75 -11.89
C GLY A 136 -15.22 -9.35 -10.45
N THR A 137 -15.71 -8.18 -9.99
CA THR A 137 -15.36 -7.65 -8.66
C THR A 137 -16.55 -7.01 -7.95
N LEU A 138 -16.60 -7.23 -6.64
CA LEU A 138 -17.38 -6.49 -5.65
C LEU A 138 -16.47 -5.45 -5.00
N GLU A 139 -16.88 -4.18 -5.01
CA GLU A 139 -16.12 -3.10 -4.40
C GLU A 139 -16.73 -2.67 -3.06
N LEU A 140 -15.93 -2.67 -2.00
CA LEU A 140 -16.26 -1.94 -0.77
C LEU A 140 -15.55 -0.60 -0.83
N ARG A 141 -16.31 0.49 -0.71
CA ARG A 141 -15.81 1.86 -0.88
C ARG A 141 -16.16 2.75 0.30
N VAL A 142 -15.25 3.66 0.63
CA VAL A 142 -15.47 4.85 1.47
C VAL A 142 -15.36 6.11 0.61
N LYS A 143 -16.17 7.13 0.91
CA LYS A 143 -16.03 8.45 0.29
C LYS A 143 -15.10 9.29 1.16
N LEU A 144 -13.98 9.73 0.62
CA LEU A 144 -12.99 10.56 1.34
C LEU A 144 -12.89 11.93 0.67
N PRO A 145 -12.63 13.01 1.45
CA PRO A 145 -12.36 14.33 0.89
C PRO A 145 -11.09 14.28 0.03
N GLU A 146 -11.03 15.02 -1.06
CA GLU A 146 -9.82 15.07 -1.90
C GLU A 146 -8.70 15.89 -1.24
N LYS A 147 -7.46 15.60 -1.64
CA LYS A 147 -6.25 16.34 -1.26
C LYS A 147 -6.11 16.57 0.25
N THR A 148 -6.58 15.64 1.07
CA THR A 148 -6.54 15.71 2.54
C THR A 148 -5.62 14.63 3.06
N MET A 149 -4.89 14.87 4.14
CA MET A 149 -4.04 13.85 4.75
C MET A 149 -4.88 12.76 5.43
N LEU A 150 -4.45 11.50 5.36
CA LEU A 150 -5.22 10.37 5.91
C LEU A 150 -5.41 10.47 7.43
N ASN A 151 -4.39 10.91 8.16
CA ASN A 151 -4.43 11.16 9.60
C ASN A 151 -5.28 12.38 10.00
N LYS A 152 -5.69 13.22 9.03
CA LYS A 152 -6.62 14.35 9.24
C LYS A 152 -8.03 14.06 8.72
N THR A 153 -8.26 12.84 8.23
CA THR A 153 -9.55 12.41 7.70
C THR A 153 -10.29 11.60 8.77
N PRO A 154 -11.58 11.87 9.03
CA PRO A 154 -12.33 11.10 10.02
C PRO A 154 -12.38 9.62 9.64
N LYS A 155 -12.39 8.74 10.64
CA LYS A 155 -12.64 7.31 10.42
C LYS A 155 -14.05 7.11 9.81
N PRO A 156 -14.32 5.94 9.18
CA PRO A 156 -15.63 5.68 8.60
C PRO A 156 -16.77 5.83 9.62
N THR A 157 -18.00 6.06 9.16
CA THR A 157 -19.16 6.11 10.08
C THR A 157 -19.61 4.71 10.48
N ARG A 158 -20.37 4.59 11.57
CA ARG A 158 -20.94 3.31 12.02
C ARG A 158 -21.81 2.67 10.94
N GLU A 159 -22.63 3.47 10.28
CA GLU A 159 -23.51 3.04 9.18
C GLU A 159 -22.69 2.54 7.98
N THR A 160 -21.51 3.13 7.75
CA THR A 160 -20.60 2.67 6.69
C THR A 160 -20.04 1.28 7.02
N LEU A 161 -19.66 1.03 8.27
CA LEU A 161 -19.20 -0.30 8.73
C LEU A 161 -20.31 -1.34 8.60
N GLU A 162 -21.50 -1.06 9.11
CA GLU A 162 -22.66 -1.97 9.05
C GLU A 162 -23.02 -2.30 7.61
N ARG A 163 -22.98 -1.31 6.71
CA ARG A 163 -23.19 -1.53 5.27
C ARG A 163 -22.13 -2.47 4.70
N TRP A 164 -20.85 -2.29 5.01
CA TRP A 164 -19.80 -3.18 4.53
C TRP A 164 -19.98 -4.60 5.06
N ARG A 165 -20.29 -4.76 6.35
CA ARG A 165 -20.59 -6.07 6.95
C ARG A 165 -21.72 -6.77 6.23
N LYS A 166 -22.88 -6.11 6.10
CA LYS A 166 -24.06 -6.65 5.41
C LYS A 166 -23.76 -7.00 3.95
N THR A 167 -22.92 -6.20 3.29
CA THR A 167 -22.47 -6.48 1.91
C THR A 167 -21.65 -7.77 1.85
N LEU A 168 -20.74 -8.00 2.80
CA LEU A 168 -19.96 -9.23 2.89
C LEU A 168 -20.83 -10.44 3.22
N GLU A 169 -21.73 -10.33 4.20
CA GLU A 169 -22.68 -11.40 4.57
C GLU A 169 -23.56 -11.80 3.38
N THR A 170 -24.11 -10.81 2.68
CA THR A 170 -24.92 -11.03 1.47
C THR A 170 -24.10 -11.68 0.38
N TRP A 171 -22.87 -11.23 0.17
CA TRP A 171 -21.97 -11.82 -0.82
C TRP A 171 -21.65 -13.28 -0.48
N ILE A 172 -21.26 -13.62 0.76
CA ILE A 172 -21.02 -15.01 1.18
C ILE A 172 -22.26 -15.87 0.92
N HIS A 173 -23.45 -15.39 1.30
CA HIS A 173 -24.70 -16.10 1.08
C HIS A 173 -24.97 -16.34 -0.41
N GLN A 174 -24.86 -15.32 -1.24
CA GLN A 174 -25.08 -15.42 -2.70
C GLN A 174 -24.12 -16.40 -3.35
N LYS A 175 -22.82 -16.30 -3.03
CA LYS A 175 -21.79 -17.20 -3.57
C LYS A 175 -22.03 -18.65 -3.15
N THR A 176 -22.43 -18.86 -1.91
CA THR A 176 -22.81 -20.18 -1.40
C THR A 176 -23.97 -20.79 -2.20
N GLN A 177 -25.03 -20.03 -2.46
CA GLN A 177 -26.18 -20.52 -3.23
C GLN A 177 -25.82 -20.79 -4.70
N SER A 178 -25.03 -19.90 -5.31
CA SER A 178 -24.53 -20.06 -6.68
C SER A 178 -23.72 -21.35 -6.83
N ILE A 179 -22.78 -21.60 -5.92
CA ILE A 179 -21.97 -22.82 -5.93
C ILE A 179 -22.85 -24.07 -5.75
N LYS A 180 -23.80 -24.07 -4.82
CA LYS A 180 -24.74 -25.21 -4.64
C LYS A 180 -25.50 -25.52 -5.93
N LYS A 181 -25.99 -24.49 -6.60
CA LYS A 181 -26.68 -24.62 -7.90
C LYS A 181 -25.75 -25.21 -8.96
N LEU A 182 -24.52 -24.68 -9.08
CA LEU A 182 -23.53 -25.16 -10.04
C LEU A 182 -23.13 -26.62 -9.78
N CYS A 183 -22.90 -27.02 -8.53
CA CYS A 183 -22.60 -28.40 -8.19
C CYS A 183 -23.75 -29.34 -8.58
N LYS A 184 -25.01 -28.95 -8.33
CA LYS A 184 -26.18 -29.73 -8.74
C LYS A 184 -26.28 -29.88 -10.26
N GLU A 185 -26.08 -28.80 -11.01
CA GLU A 185 -26.12 -28.80 -12.48
C GLU A 185 -24.97 -29.63 -13.09
N LEU A 186 -23.78 -29.58 -12.47
CA LEU A 186 -22.60 -30.31 -12.91
C LEU A 186 -22.52 -31.74 -12.36
N LYS A 187 -23.52 -32.18 -11.59
CA LYS A 187 -23.56 -33.49 -10.92
C LYS A 187 -22.31 -33.77 -10.07
N ILE A 188 -21.82 -32.74 -9.37
CA ILE A 188 -20.69 -32.86 -8.45
C ILE A 188 -21.25 -33.24 -7.07
N GLU A 189 -20.87 -34.41 -6.58
CA GLU A 189 -21.20 -34.89 -5.25
C GLU A 189 -20.25 -34.29 -4.20
N GLY A 190 -20.79 -33.97 -3.03
CA GLY A 190 -20.03 -33.44 -1.90
C GLY A 190 -20.84 -32.46 -1.06
N GLU A 191 -20.64 -32.51 0.26
CA GLU A 191 -21.18 -31.53 1.19
C GLU A 191 -20.18 -30.39 1.36
N ILE A 192 -20.57 -29.19 0.93
CA ILE A 192 -19.74 -28.00 1.17
C ILE A 192 -20.11 -27.46 2.55
N GLN A 193 -19.13 -27.40 3.45
CA GLN A 193 -19.32 -26.82 4.78
C GLN A 193 -19.18 -25.30 4.73
N TRP A 194 -20.30 -24.60 4.98
CA TRP A 194 -20.37 -23.14 4.89
C TRP A 194 -20.18 -22.42 6.23
N ARG A 195 -20.38 -23.11 7.36
CA ARG A 195 -20.18 -22.56 8.70
C ARG A 195 -18.80 -21.88 8.87
N PRO A 196 -17.68 -22.48 8.42
CA PRO A 196 -16.37 -21.86 8.55
C PRO A 196 -16.25 -20.48 7.89
N LEU A 197 -17.04 -20.18 6.85
CA LEU A 197 -16.99 -18.87 6.18
C LEU A 197 -17.60 -17.77 7.02
N ASN A 198 -18.73 -18.06 7.67
CA ASN A 198 -19.36 -17.11 8.58
C ASN A 198 -18.50 -16.93 9.82
N ASP A 199 -17.94 -18.01 10.37
CA ASP A 199 -17.04 -17.94 11.53
C ASP A 199 -15.77 -17.12 11.21
N ASN A 200 -15.23 -17.27 10.00
CA ASN A 200 -14.12 -16.46 9.52
C ASN A 200 -14.50 -14.99 9.36
N LEU A 201 -15.70 -14.69 8.83
CA LEU A 201 -16.19 -13.31 8.73
C LEU A 201 -16.37 -12.69 10.11
N GLU A 202 -16.99 -13.40 11.07
CA GLU A 202 -17.16 -12.91 12.44
C GLU A 202 -15.81 -12.67 13.13
N THR A 203 -14.86 -13.58 12.96
CA THR A 203 -13.50 -13.44 13.50
C THR A 203 -12.81 -12.21 12.93
N PHE A 204 -12.86 -12.02 11.61
CA PHE A 204 -12.31 -10.84 10.96
C PHE A 204 -13.05 -9.56 11.39
N TRP A 205 -14.38 -9.61 11.48
CA TRP A 205 -15.20 -8.44 11.81
C TRP A 205 -14.97 -7.99 13.26
N ARG A 206 -14.69 -8.90 14.19
CA ARG A 206 -14.24 -8.55 15.54
C ARG A 206 -12.98 -7.68 15.51
N THR A 207 -12.00 -8.03 14.68
CA THR A 207 -10.81 -7.21 14.46
C THR A 207 -11.16 -5.81 13.93
N VAL A 208 -12.08 -5.73 12.96
CA VAL A 208 -12.58 -4.46 12.40
C VAL A 208 -13.25 -3.60 13.48
N GLU A 209 -14.13 -4.18 14.29
CA GLU A 209 -14.84 -3.50 15.38
C GLU A 209 -13.89 -2.99 16.47
N GLU A 210 -12.89 -3.78 16.85
CA GLU A 210 -11.90 -3.38 17.84
C GLU A 210 -11.03 -2.22 17.34
N ALA A 211 -10.55 -2.30 16.11
CA ALA A 211 -9.82 -1.21 15.46
C ALA A 211 -10.70 0.06 15.37
N TYR A 212 -11.97 -0.09 14.99
CA TYR A 212 -12.92 1.01 14.90
C TYR A 212 -13.13 1.75 16.22
N LYS A 213 -13.31 1.02 17.32
CA LYS A 213 -13.51 1.58 18.66
C LYS A 213 -12.31 2.43 19.11
N ARG A 214 -11.11 2.12 18.64
CA ARG A 214 -9.84 2.73 19.09
C ARG A 214 -9.33 3.83 18.18
N ALA A 215 -9.59 3.71 16.88
CA ALA A 215 -9.10 4.66 15.91
C ALA A 215 -9.68 6.05 16.15
N GLU A 216 -8.87 7.09 16.00
CA GLU A 216 -9.33 8.48 16.02
C GLU A 216 -9.65 8.98 14.60
N ASN A 217 -8.89 8.49 13.62
CA ASN A 217 -8.96 8.91 12.22
C ASN A 217 -8.93 7.72 11.25
N TYR A 218 -9.03 8.01 9.97
CA TYR A 218 -9.06 7.03 8.89
C TYR A 218 -7.77 6.20 8.79
N ALA A 219 -6.61 6.85 8.98
CA ALA A 219 -5.32 6.17 8.95
C ALA A 219 -5.20 5.15 10.07
N ASP A 220 -5.57 5.53 11.30
CA ASP A 220 -5.56 4.64 12.46
C ASP A 220 -6.47 3.44 12.27
N PHE A 221 -7.69 3.67 11.76
CA PHE A 221 -8.64 2.59 11.53
C PHE A 221 -8.03 1.45 10.70
N ASN A 222 -7.39 1.79 9.59
CA ASN A 222 -6.78 0.80 8.71
C ASN A 222 -5.44 0.26 9.24
N ALA A 223 -4.62 1.10 9.86
CA ALA A 223 -3.35 0.69 10.45
C ALA A 223 -3.55 -0.28 11.62
N TYR A 224 -4.59 -0.08 12.43
CA TYR A 224 -4.91 -0.96 13.56
C TYR A 224 -5.42 -2.32 13.11
N ILE A 225 -6.25 -2.38 12.06
CA ILE A 225 -6.65 -3.66 11.45
C ILE A 225 -5.41 -4.43 11.01
N LEU A 226 -4.50 -3.76 10.30
CA LEU A 226 -3.26 -4.38 9.82
C LEU A 226 -2.39 -4.89 10.97
N SER A 227 -2.15 -4.05 11.99
CA SER A 227 -1.34 -4.43 13.14
C SER A 227 -1.97 -5.59 13.93
N LYS A 228 -3.30 -5.61 14.10
CA LYS A 228 -3.97 -6.73 14.77
C LYS A 228 -3.80 -8.06 14.02
N ILE A 229 -3.94 -8.04 12.70
CA ILE A 229 -3.68 -9.23 11.88
C ILE A 229 -2.22 -9.68 12.05
N VAL A 230 -1.27 -8.76 11.92
CA VAL A 230 0.16 -9.09 11.93
C VAL A 230 0.67 -9.49 13.32
N ASN A 231 0.28 -8.79 14.37
CA ASN A 231 0.84 -8.95 15.72
C ASN A 231 0.00 -9.86 16.63
N GLU A 232 -1.33 -9.92 16.44
CA GLU A 232 -2.20 -10.79 17.26
C GLU A 232 -2.52 -12.09 16.53
N SER A 233 -2.98 -12.03 15.27
CA SER A 233 -3.39 -13.26 14.55
C SER A 233 -2.21 -14.07 14.02
N TRP A 234 -1.14 -13.40 13.58
CA TRP A 234 0.07 -14.07 13.07
C TRP A 234 1.22 -14.09 14.08
N GLU A 235 1.07 -13.37 15.20
CA GLU A 235 2.06 -13.29 16.27
C GLU A 235 3.47 -12.86 15.85
N TYR A 236 3.58 -12.03 14.81
CA TYR A 236 4.86 -11.46 14.39
C TYR A 236 5.28 -10.34 15.36
N ASP A 237 6.58 -10.15 15.51
CA ASP A 237 7.22 -9.10 16.32
C ASP A 237 7.38 -7.77 15.57
N THR A 238 6.60 -7.57 14.50
CA THR A 238 6.68 -6.38 13.65
C THR A 238 6.28 -5.12 14.43
N LEU A 239 7.18 -4.15 14.45
CA LEU A 239 6.98 -2.84 15.04
C LEU A 239 6.28 -1.90 14.06
N PHE A 240 5.19 -1.28 14.49
CA PHE A 240 4.44 -0.31 13.68
C PHE A 240 4.65 1.11 14.21
N CYS A 241 4.75 2.08 13.29
CA CYS A 241 4.87 3.49 13.65
C CYS A 241 4.22 4.40 12.60
N ARG A 242 3.61 5.50 13.04
CA ARG A 242 3.11 6.56 12.15
C ARG A 242 4.24 7.47 11.71
N PHE A 243 4.32 7.76 10.42
CA PHE A 243 5.30 8.71 9.92
C PHE A 243 5.00 10.15 10.33
N SER A 244 3.73 10.53 10.45
CA SER A 244 3.38 11.87 10.91
C SER A 244 3.88 12.18 12.32
N GLU A 245 4.12 11.16 13.15
CA GLU A 245 4.59 11.33 14.52
C GLU A 245 6.11 11.27 14.62
N CYS A 246 6.73 10.27 13.99
CA CYS A 246 8.14 9.98 14.18
C CYS A 246 9.08 10.79 13.28
N GLN A 247 8.58 11.46 12.23
CA GLN A 247 9.45 12.17 11.29
C GLN A 247 10.27 13.30 11.90
N ARG A 248 9.83 13.85 13.04
CA ARG A 248 10.57 14.86 13.79
C ARG A 248 11.93 14.38 14.32
N ILE A 249 12.12 13.07 14.45
CA ILE A 249 13.40 12.46 14.84
C ILE A 249 14.49 12.76 13.79
N PHE A 250 14.09 12.97 12.54
CA PHE A 250 15.01 13.15 11.41
C PHE A 250 15.34 14.62 11.11
N LYS A 251 15.28 15.48 12.13
CA LYS A 251 15.60 16.91 12.01
C LYS A 251 16.99 17.10 11.37
N GLU A 252 18.00 16.41 11.87
CA GLU A 252 19.40 16.52 11.40
C GLU A 252 19.52 16.12 9.92
N GLU A 253 18.78 15.09 9.48
CA GLU A 253 18.76 14.67 8.08
C GLU A 253 18.07 15.71 7.18
N PHE A 254 16.99 16.35 7.65
CA PHE A 254 16.41 17.48 6.93
C PHE A 254 17.37 18.68 6.85
N GLU A 255 18.05 19.02 7.94
CA GLU A 255 19.06 20.09 7.97
C GLU A 255 20.19 19.81 6.97
N PHE A 256 20.66 18.57 6.90
CA PHE A 256 21.66 18.15 5.92
C PHE A 256 21.20 18.41 4.49
N LEU A 257 19.94 18.06 4.15
CA LEU A 257 19.41 18.27 2.80
C LEU A 257 19.20 19.75 2.47
N LEU A 258 18.79 20.56 3.45
CA LEU A 258 18.64 22.01 3.27
C LEU A 258 20.00 22.69 3.06
N LYS A 259 21.00 22.38 3.90
CA LYS A 259 22.37 22.91 3.76
C LYS A 259 22.99 22.57 2.41
N ASN A 260 22.69 21.37 1.90
CA ASN A 260 23.18 20.88 0.61
C ASN A 260 22.13 20.99 -0.50
N PHE A 261 21.17 21.92 -0.40
CA PHE A 261 20.00 21.94 -1.29
C PHE A 261 20.35 22.08 -2.77
N GLU A 262 21.39 22.85 -3.11
CA GLU A 262 21.79 23.03 -4.51
C GLU A 262 22.28 21.72 -5.13
N THR A 263 23.17 21.01 -4.44
CA THR A 263 23.64 19.69 -4.85
C THR A 263 22.46 18.70 -4.89
N TYR A 264 21.63 18.66 -3.85
CA TYR A 264 20.43 17.83 -3.80
C TYR A 264 19.51 18.08 -5.00
N SER A 265 19.14 19.34 -5.25
CA SER A 265 18.28 19.77 -6.36
C SER A 265 18.86 19.35 -7.71
N LYS A 266 20.16 19.58 -7.93
CA LYS A 266 20.86 19.16 -9.15
C LYS A 266 20.77 17.64 -9.35
N LYS A 267 21.01 16.85 -8.29
CA LYS A 267 20.95 15.38 -8.37
C LYS A 267 19.54 14.85 -8.57
N VAL A 268 18.53 15.49 -7.99
CA VAL A 268 17.12 15.17 -8.28
C VAL A 268 16.79 15.43 -9.74
N ARG A 269 17.26 16.56 -10.31
CA ARG A 269 17.07 16.87 -11.73
C ARG A 269 17.71 15.81 -12.64
N GLU A 270 18.97 15.47 -12.38
CA GLU A 270 19.70 14.41 -13.11
C GLU A 270 18.91 13.07 -13.05
N ALA A 271 18.46 12.66 -11.86
CA ALA A 271 17.70 11.42 -11.68
C ALA A 271 16.35 11.39 -12.42
N ILE A 272 15.66 12.53 -12.50
CA ILE A 272 14.38 12.65 -13.22
C ILE A 272 14.60 12.53 -14.74
N ILE A 273 15.60 13.23 -15.28
CA ILE A 273 15.91 13.20 -16.72
C ILE A 273 16.28 11.78 -17.16
N MET A 274 17.23 11.15 -16.44
CA MET A 274 17.70 9.79 -16.76
C MET A 274 16.58 8.73 -16.79
N LYS A 275 15.51 8.90 -15.99
CA LYS A 275 14.42 7.93 -15.89
C LYS A 275 13.23 8.24 -16.79
N LYS A 276 12.98 9.51 -17.10
CA LYS A 276 11.95 9.90 -18.07
C LYS A 276 12.28 9.35 -19.46
N GLU A 277 13.56 9.33 -19.81
CA GLU A 277 14.06 8.81 -21.09
C GLU A 277 14.03 7.28 -21.18
N ALA A 278 14.10 6.57 -20.04
CA ALA A 278 14.30 5.12 -20.01
C ALA A 278 13.06 4.27 -19.65
N GLU A 279 12.18 4.74 -18.76
CA GLU A 279 11.18 3.84 -18.14
C GLU A 279 9.77 4.46 -17.95
N GLY A 280 9.60 5.78 -18.08
CA GLY A 280 8.32 6.49 -17.85
C GLY A 280 7.83 6.44 -16.38
N GLY A 281 7.28 7.55 -15.85
CA GLY A 281 6.79 7.64 -14.46
C GLY A 281 7.81 8.21 -13.45
N GLY A 282 7.55 8.08 -12.14
CA GLY A 282 8.40 8.60 -11.05
C GLY A 282 7.76 9.76 -10.26
N VAL A 283 8.58 10.64 -9.70
CA VAL A 283 8.11 11.84 -8.99
C VAL A 283 7.68 12.97 -9.93
N TYR A 284 7.12 14.04 -9.37
CA TYR A 284 6.75 15.26 -10.08
C TYR A 284 7.91 15.80 -10.94
N GLU A 285 7.62 16.23 -12.18
CA GLU A 285 8.62 16.66 -13.16
C GLU A 285 9.53 17.80 -12.68
N ARG A 286 9.03 18.66 -11.79
CA ARG A 286 9.77 19.78 -11.19
C ARG A 286 10.07 19.55 -9.72
N GLU A 287 10.15 18.29 -9.28
CA GLU A 287 10.48 17.97 -7.87
C GLU A 287 11.83 18.58 -7.46
N TYR A 288 12.79 18.71 -8.39
CA TYR A 288 14.07 19.37 -8.16
C TYR A 288 13.94 20.86 -7.77
N GLN A 289 12.83 21.52 -8.08
CA GLN A 289 12.57 22.90 -7.69
C GLN A 289 11.91 23.01 -6.32
N THR A 290 11.49 21.89 -5.73
CA THR A 290 10.79 21.88 -4.44
C THR A 290 11.74 21.63 -3.29
N ILE A 291 11.45 22.21 -2.13
CA ILE A 291 12.16 21.89 -0.89
C ILE A 291 11.94 20.40 -0.54
N PRO A 292 12.84 19.75 0.23
CA PRO A 292 12.83 18.29 0.43
C PRO A 292 11.66 17.75 1.29
N PHE A 293 10.65 18.57 1.59
CA PHE A 293 9.48 18.14 2.32
C PHE A 293 8.21 18.82 1.81
N TRP A 294 7.08 18.27 2.23
CA TRP A 294 5.79 18.93 2.23
C TRP A 294 5.63 19.73 3.51
N TYR A 295 5.03 20.91 3.42
CA TYR A 295 4.59 21.67 4.59
C TYR A 295 3.11 21.39 4.87
N HIS A 296 2.75 21.13 6.12
CA HIS A 296 1.40 20.77 6.55
C HIS A 296 0.58 22.04 6.78
N CYS A 297 -0.56 22.13 6.12
CA CYS A 297 -1.50 23.23 6.29
C CYS A 297 -2.50 22.87 7.39
N ASP A 298 -2.91 23.88 8.17
CA ASP A 298 -3.88 23.70 9.27
C ASP A 298 -5.26 23.18 8.80
N CYS A 299 -5.59 23.30 7.49
CA CYS A 299 -6.80 22.74 6.90
C CYS A 299 -6.76 21.20 6.72
N GLY A 300 -5.67 20.55 7.16
CA GLY A 300 -5.46 19.11 7.06
C GLY A 300 -4.90 18.64 5.71
N SER A 301 -4.41 19.56 4.88
CA SER A 301 -3.76 19.28 3.59
C SER A 301 -2.27 19.68 3.64
N LYS A 302 -1.61 19.75 2.48
CA LYS A 302 -0.19 20.10 2.36
C LYS A 302 0.06 21.22 1.35
N ALA A 303 1.17 21.91 1.48
CA ALA A 303 1.67 22.88 0.52
C ALA A 303 2.93 22.36 -0.17
N ARG A 304 2.97 22.49 -1.50
CA ARG A 304 4.19 22.28 -2.28
C ARG A 304 4.95 23.59 -2.26
N LEU A 305 6.09 23.63 -1.58
CA LEU A 305 6.92 24.82 -1.50
C LEU A 305 8.06 24.71 -2.52
N LEU A 306 8.12 25.68 -3.41
CA LEU A 306 9.23 25.92 -4.33
C LEU A 306 10.36 26.60 -3.56
N ALA A 307 11.58 26.20 -3.88
CA ALA A 307 12.77 26.78 -3.30
C ALA A 307 13.15 28.08 -4.02
N GLU A 308 13.35 29.14 -3.26
CA GLU A 308 13.97 30.39 -3.70
C GLU A 308 15.28 30.56 -2.94
N ARG A 309 16.40 30.56 -3.66
CA ARG A 309 17.73 30.75 -3.07
C ARG A 309 18.27 32.12 -3.42
N ARG A 310 18.73 32.87 -2.41
CA ARG A 310 19.40 34.16 -2.56
C ARG A 310 20.67 34.16 -1.73
N ARG A 311 21.84 34.03 -2.36
CA ARG A 311 23.13 33.85 -1.68
C ARG A 311 23.04 32.70 -0.65
N ASP A 312 23.17 33.03 0.63
CA ASP A 312 23.14 32.08 1.75
C ASP A 312 21.75 31.93 2.41
N ALA A 313 20.71 32.49 1.81
CA ALA A 313 19.33 32.33 2.26
C ALA A 313 18.58 31.33 1.38
N LEU A 314 17.77 30.47 2.02
CA LEU A 314 16.84 29.56 1.36
C LEU A 314 15.44 29.80 1.92
N THR A 315 14.52 30.19 1.05
CA THR A 315 13.10 30.39 1.40
C THR A 315 12.26 29.43 0.58
N GLY A 316 11.34 28.72 1.24
CA GLY A 316 10.30 27.91 0.59
C GLY A 316 9.03 28.74 0.41
N HIS A 317 8.48 28.81 -0.80
CA HIS A 317 7.21 29.52 -1.05
C HIS A 317 6.23 28.68 -1.88
N GLY A 318 4.93 28.82 -1.64
CA GLY A 318 3.91 28.09 -2.37
C GLY A 318 2.53 28.20 -1.73
N ARG A 319 1.58 27.41 -2.21
CA ARG A 319 0.19 27.42 -1.72
C ARG A 319 -0.24 26.04 -1.26
N CYS A 320 -1.13 26.00 -0.28
CA CYS A 320 -1.82 24.75 0.07
C CYS A 320 -2.60 24.22 -1.14
N VAL A 321 -2.48 22.92 -1.43
CA VAL A 321 -3.14 22.31 -2.60
C VAL A 321 -4.67 22.22 -2.49
N LYS A 322 -5.22 22.49 -1.29
CA LYS A 322 -6.65 22.41 -0.98
C LYS A 322 -7.28 23.78 -0.71
N CYS A 323 -6.79 24.53 0.28
CA CYS A 323 -7.37 25.82 0.66
C CYS A 323 -6.64 27.04 0.07
N GLU A 324 -5.61 26.82 -0.75
CA GLU A 324 -4.85 27.86 -1.46
C GLU A 324 -4.13 28.90 -0.59
N LYS A 325 -4.18 28.79 0.74
CA LYS A 325 -3.41 29.60 1.67
C LYS A 325 -1.94 29.65 1.25
N GLU A 326 -1.43 30.85 1.08
CA GLU A 326 -0.04 31.11 0.70
C GLU A 326 0.88 30.91 1.90
N TYR A 327 2.06 30.36 1.62
CA TYR A 327 3.12 30.14 2.58
C TYR A 327 4.42 30.68 2.00
N ARG A 328 5.17 31.39 2.83
CA ARG A 328 6.56 31.78 2.61
C ARG A 328 7.31 31.51 3.90
N ILE A 329 8.28 30.61 3.86
CA ILE A 329 8.96 30.08 5.03
C ILE A 329 10.45 30.22 4.82
N ASP A 330 11.11 30.96 5.71
CA ASP A 330 12.56 31.05 5.71
C ASP A 330 13.14 29.79 6.33
N LEU A 331 13.88 29.03 5.52
CA LEU A 331 14.44 27.73 5.90
C LEU A 331 15.90 27.83 6.28
N MET A 332 16.62 28.81 5.72
CA MET A 332 18.02 29.08 6.04
C MET A 332 18.34 30.57 6.00
N SER A 333 19.26 30.97 6.88
CA SER A 333 19.90 32.29 6.88
C SER A 333 21.38 32.10 7.19
N GLY A 334 22.25 32.31 6.19
CA GLY A 334 23.66 31.95 6.34
C GLY A 334 23.83 30.42 6.37
N ASN A 335 24.62 29.93 7.33
CA ASN A 335 24.83 28.49 7.54
C ASN A 335 23.81 27.85 8.50
N GLU A 336 22.88 28.63 9.06
CA GLU A 336 21.91 28.17 10.05
C GLU A 336 20.58 27.78 9.39
N THR A 337 20.06 26.61 9.80
CA THR A 337 18.77 26.06 9.36
C THR A 337 17.68 26.33 10.38
N LYS A 338 16.53 26.82 9.92
CA LYS A 338 15.35 27.13 10.76
C LYS A 338 14.30 26.02 10.81
N ILE A 339 14.65 24.81 10.33
CA ILE A 339 13.71 23.67 10.25
C ILE A 339 13.14 23.27 11.62
N SER A 340 13.87 23.51 12.71
CA SER A 340 13.42 23.26 14.08
C SER A 340 12.08 23.92 14.39
N GLU A 341 11.84 25.11 13.86
CA GLU A 341 10.64 25.91 14.12
C GLU A 341 9.39 25.30 13.48
N ILE A 342 9.56 24.44 12.48
CA ILE A 342 8.47 23.88 11.67
C ILE A 342 8.49 22.35 11.61
N ILE A 343 9.35 21.68 12.36
CA ILE A 343 9.60 20.23 12.19
C ILE A 343 8.34 19.39 12.39
N ASP A 344 7.43 19.82 13.26
CA ASP A 344 6.14 19.16 13.51
C ASP A 344 5.09 19.41 12.42
N LYS A 345 5.39 20.30 11.47
CA LYS A 345 4.53 20.67 10.35
C LYS A 345 5.11 20.24 9.00
N VAL A 346 6.07 19.31 8.98
CA VAL A 346 6.64 18.83 7.72
C VAL A 346 6.50 17.33 7.56
N SER A 347 6.45 16.90 6.31
CA SER A 347 6.63 15.49 5.99
C SER A 347 7.53 15.27 4.80
N ALA A 348 8.36 14.23 4.85
CA ALA A 348 9.27 13.88 3.77
C ALA A 348 8.53 13.63 2.44
N ARG A 349 9.16 14.02 1.33
CA ARG A 349 8.75 13.68 -0.04
C ARG A 349 9.21 12.28 -0.43
N SER A 350 8.72 11.75 -1.56
CA SER A 350 9.01 10.37 -1.98
C SER A 350 10.50 10.07 -2.18
N ILE A 351 11.29 11.02 -2.69
CA ILE A 351 12.76 10.89 -2.79
C ILE A 351 13.42 11.07 -1.43
N THR A 352 12.93 12.01 -0.63
CA THR A 352 13.52 12.38 0.66
C THR A 352 13.29 11.33 1.74
N MET A 353 12.14 10.64 1.74
CA MET A 353 11.80 9.65 2.77
C MET A 353 12.86 8.54 2.87
N PRO A 354 13.26 7.85 1.79
CA PRO A 354 14.37 6.91 1.83
C PRO A 354 15.65 7.53 2.39
N MET A 355 16.00 8.75 1.97
CA MET A 355 17.26 9.39 2.39
C MET A 355 17.32 9.65 3.90
N ILE A 356 16.24 10.16 4.49
CA ILE A 356 16.24 10.51 5.91
C ILE A 356 16.04 9.28 6.81
N PHE A 357 15.19 8.32 6.42
CA PHE A 357 14.94 7.14 7.23
C PHE A 357 16.10 6.16 7.18
N PHE A 358 16.69 5.94 5.99
CA PHE A 358 17.78 4.96 5.85
C PHE A 358 19.03 5.43 6.56
N LYS A 359 19.36 6.72 6.43
CA LYS A 359 20.45 7.34 7.17
C LYS A 359 20.15 7.44 8.67
N GLY A 360 18.98 7.96 9.03
CA GLY A 360 18.67 8.26 10.43
C GLY A 360 18.47 7.02 11.31
N LEU A 361 18.06 5.89 10.74
CA LEU A 361 17.82 4.65 11.50
C LEU A 361 18.83 3.54 11.24
N GLY A 362 19.74 3.70 10.27
CA GLY A 362 20.63 2.62 9.85
C GLY A 362 19.84 1.41 9.34
N VAL A 363 18.95 1.65 8.37
CA VAL A 363 18.14 0.58 7.77
C VAL A 363 19.05 -0.37 6.99
N SER A 364 18.96 -1.67 7.26
CA SER A 364 19.80 -2.71 6.64
C SER A 364 19.15 -3.34 5.41
N CYS A 365 17.83 -3.26 5.30
CA CYS A 365 17.08 -3.65 4.10
C CYS A 365 15.76 -2.90 4.05
N TYR A 366 15.30 -2.58 2.84
CA TYR A 366 13.97 -2.03 2.63
C TYR A 366 13.13 -2.90 1.68
N VAL A 367 11.93 -3.29 2.13
CA VAL A 367 10.94 -4.01 1.31
C VAL A 367 10.00 -3.02 0.64
N GLY A 368 10.23 -2.79 -0.65
CA GLY A 368 9.47 -1.90 -1.50
C GLY A 368 8.25 -2.56 -2.17
N GLY A 369 7.31 -1.73 -2.62
CA GLY A 369 6.20 -2.15 -3.49
C GLY A 369 6.49 -1.84 -4.97
N VAL A 370 5.82 -2.54 -5.88
CA VAL A 370 5.99 -2.36 -7.34
C VAL A 370 5.73 -0.91 -7.78
N GLY A 371 4.71 -0.26 -7.23
CA GLY A 371 4.40 1.14 -7.52
C GLY A 371 5.51 2.13 -7.10
N GLY A 372 6.47 1.70 -6.29
CA GLY A 372 7.57 2.54 -5.82
C GLY A 372 8.91 2.35 -6.52
N ILE A 373 9.02 1.40 -7.46
CA ILE A 373 10.31 1.06 -8.10
C ILE A 373 10.99 2.31 -8.68
N ILE A 374 10.26 3.13 -9.44
CA ILE A 374 10.85 4.24 -10.17
C ILE A 374 11.38 5.32 -9.22
N TYR A 375 10.59 5.75 -8.24
CA TYR A 375 11.06 6.77 -7.29
C TYR A 375 12.17 6.21 -6.38
N LEU A 376 12.17 4.91 -6.06
CA LEU A 376 13.25 4.29 -5.27
C LEU A 376 14.57 4.25 -6.06
N LYS A 377 14.52 3.99 -7.38
CA LYS A 377 15.71 4.11 -8.25
C LYS A 377 16.21 5.57 -8.29
N GLN A 378 15.31 6.54 -8.39
CA GLN A 378 15.66 7.97 -8.34
C GLN A 378 16.28 8.33 -6.98
N ALA A 379 15.67 7.88 -5.87
CA ALA A 379 16.17 8.12 -4.52
C ALA A 379 17.55 7.48 -4.28
N LYS A 380 17.77 6.26 -4.78
CA LYS A 380 19.07 5.57 -4.74
C LYS A 380 20.14 6.39 -5.43
N TYR A 381 19.87 6.82 -6.67
CA TYR A 381 20.81 7.67 -7.42
C TYR A 381 21.17 8.94 -6.65
N VAL A 382 20.15 9.65 -6.12
CA VAL A 382 20.37 10.88 -5.36
C VAL A 382 21.16 10.60 -4.08
N ALA A 383 20.81 9.55 -3.33
CA ALA A 383 21.50 9.18 -2.09
C ALA A 383 22.98 8.87 -2.34
N GLU A 384 23.31 8.03 -3.32
CA GLU A 384 24.70 7.68 -3.66
C GLU A 384 25.51 8.92 -4.05
N LYS A 385 24.93 9.85 -4.82
CA LYS A 385 25.60 11.10 -5.20
C LYS A 385 25.69 12.13 -4.07
N MET A 386 24.88 11.98 -3.03
CA MET A 386 24.92 12.80 -1.82
C MET A 386 25.76 12.16 -0.70
N GLY A 387 26.42 11.02 -0.96
CA GLY A 387 27.22 10.30 0.04
C GLY A 387 26.37 9.65 1.14
N ILE A 388 25.11 9.35 0.87
CA ILE A 388 24.20 8.68 1.80
C ILE A 388 24.14 7.19 1.46
N SER A 389 24.44 6.35 2.44
CA SER A 389 24.28 4.90 2.34
C SER A 389 22.84 4.53 2.00
N PHE A 390 22.66 3.71 0.97
CA PHE A 390 21.35 3.24 0.52
C PHE A 390 21.29 1.72 0.65
N PRO A 391 20.39 1.17 1.50
CA PRO A 391 20.34 -0.24 1.75
C PRO A 391 19.90 -1.04 0.52
N PRO A 392 20.17 -2.34 0.51
CA PRO A 392 19.51 -3.28 -0.38
C PRO A 392 17.98 -3.08 -0.32
N VAL A 393 17.39 -2.85 -1.49
CA VAL A 393 15.94 -2.75 -1.66
C VAL A 393 15.47 -3.98 -2.40
N VAL A 394 14.48 -4.68 -1.87
CA VAL A 394 13.77 -5.75 -2.58
C VAL A 394 12.38 -5.27 -2.96
N VAL A 395 11.98 -5.56 -4.20
CA VAL A 395 10.58 -5.42 -4.62
C VAL A 395 10.02 -6.78 -4.93
N TRP A 396 9.00 -7.16 -4.17
CA TRP A 396 8.40 -8.49 -4.26
C TRP A 396 7.01 -8.41 -4.90
N ARG A 397 6.81 -9.18 -5.98
CA ARG A 397 5.52 -9.31 -6.68
C ARG A 397 5.13 -10.79 -6.86
N PRO A 398 4.87 -11.52 -5.77
CA PRO A 398 4.42 -12.90 -5.86
C PRO A 398 3.00 -12.97 -6.45
N HIS A 399 2.67 -14.07 -7.12
CA HIS A 399 1.28 -14.36 -7.50
C HIS A 399 0.50 -14.79 -6.25
N ASP A 400 -0.70 -14.24 -6.06
CA ASP A 400 -1.63 -14.74 -5.05
C ASP A 400 -2.21 -16.08 -5.50
N ILE A 401 -2.01 -17.10 -4.68
CA ILE A 401 -2.67 -18.40 -4.83
C ILE A 401 -3.51 -18.60 -3.59
N TYR A 402 -4.81 -18.44 -3.72
CA TYR A 402 -5.78 -18.78 -2.70
C TYR A 402 -7.02 -19.40 -3.36
N LEU A 403 -7.59 -20.39 -2.70
CA LEU A 403 -8.82 -21.07 -3.12
C LEU A 403 -9.93 -20.62 -2.18
N GLY A 404 -10.62 -19.55 -2.56
CA GLY A 404 -11.81 -19.05 -1.86
C GLY A 404 -13.11 -19.43 -2.58
N ILE A 405 -14.25 -19.08 -1.96
CA ILE A 405 -15.56 -19.35 -2.55
C ILE A 405 -15.75 -18.72 -3.94
N ALA A 406 -15.21 -17.53 -4.17
CA ALA A 406 -15.31 -16.90 -5.48
C ALA A 406 -14.45 -17.59 -6.54
N GLN A 407 -13.27 -18.13 -6.17
CA GLN A 407 -12.47 -18.94 -7.09
C GLN A 407 -13.18 -20.26 -7.41
N LEU A 408 -13.82 -20.89 -6.42
CA LEU A 408 -14.62 -22.09 -6.64
C LEU A 408 -15.80 -21.81 -7.58
N GLU A 409 -16.56 -20.75 -7.34
CA GLU A 409 -17.63 -20.31 -8.24
C GLU A 409 -17.11 -20.05 -9.66
N ALA A 410 -15.96 -19.37 -9.79
CA ALA A 410 -15.34 -19.09 -11.08
C ALA A 410 -14.96 -20.37 -11.83
N ILE A 411 -14.35 -21.34 -11.15
CA ILE A 411 -13.93 -22.62 -11.73
C ILE A 411 -15.15 -23.44 -12.17
N LEU A 412 -16.20 -23.50 -11.33
CA LEU A 412 -17.43 -24.23 -11.66
C LEU A 412 -18.19 -23.56 -12.81
N THR A 413 -18.24 -22.22 -12.82
CA THR A 413 -18.82 -21.45 -13.92
C THR A 413 -18.06 -21.70 -15.22
N TYR A 414 -16.73 -21.68 -15.18
CA TYR A 414 -15.89 -22.00 -16.33
C TYR A 414 -16.14 -23.43 -16.83
N LYS A 415 -16.21 -24.41 -15.93
CA LYS A 415 -16.54 -25.80 -16.27
C LYS A 415 -17.91 -25.92 -16.94
N LYS A 416 -18.92 -25.23 -16.43
CA LYS A 416 -20.26 -25.19 -17.01
C LYS A 416 -20.25 -24.63 -18.44
N LEU A 417 -19.50 -23.56 -18.67
CA LEU A 417 -19.45 -22.90 -19.98
C LEU A 417 -18.63 -23.68 -21.02
N THR A 418 -17.54 -24.32 -20.59
CA THR A 418 -16.53 -24.89 -21.49
C THR A 418 -16.50 -26.41 -21.52
N GLY A 419 -17.15 -27.08 -20.56
CA GLY A 419 -17.07 -28.51 -20.37
C GLY A 419 -15.73 -28.98 -19.78
N THR A 420 -14.79 -28.09 -19.44
CA THR A 420 -13.47 -28.45 -18.88
C THR A 420 -13.07 -27.59 -17.68
N TYR A 421 -12.20 -28.14 -16.80
CA TYR A 421 -11.54 -27.37 -15.75
C TYR A 421 -10.20 -26.77 -16.21
N ASN A 422 -9.76 -27.10 -17.43
CA ASN A 422 -8.46 -26.67 -17.93
C ASN A 422 -8.49 -25.19 -18.33
N LEU A 423 -7.97 -24.33 -17.45
CA LEU A 423 -7.86 -22.89 -17.65
C LEU A 423 -6.82 -22.51 -18.72
N THR A 424 -5.91 -23.42 -19.12
CA THR A 424 -4.97 -23.12 -20.22
C THR A 424 -5.67 -22.95 -21.56
N LYS A 425 -6.88 -23.51 -21.70
CA LYS A 425 -7.76 -23.34 -22.87
C LYS A 425 -8.65 -22.09 -22.81
N SER A 426 -8.37 -21.15 -21.92
CA SER A 426 -9.24 -20.00 -21.70
C SER A 426 -9.39 -19.07 -22.91
N SER A 427 -8.36 -18.96 -23.77
CA SER A 427 -8.44 -18.19 -25.02
C SER A 427 -9.41 -18.84 -26.02
N GLU A 428 -9.24 -20.13 -26.27
CA GLU A 428 -10.11 -20.94 -27.12
C GLU A 428 -11.56 -20.89 -26.61
N ALA A 429 -11.75 -21.07 -25.30
CA ALA A 429 -13.05 -20.97 -24.65
C ALA A 429 -13.71 -19.60 -24.85
N LYS A 430 -12.95 -18.50 -24.76
CA LYS A 430 -13.47 -17.14 -25.01
C LYS A 430 -13.93 -16.98 -26.45
N THR A 431 -13.12 -17.44 -27.41
CA THR A 431 -13.46 -17.38 -28.83
C THR A 431 -14.73 -18.18 -29.13
N GLU A 432 -14.84 -19.39 -28.59
CA GLU A 432 -16.01 -20.24 -28.77
C GLU A 432 -17.27 -19.65 -28.10
N LEU A 433 -17.14 -19.08 -26.90
CA LEU A 433 -18.24 -18.37 -26.24
C LEU A 433 -18.69 -17.15 -27.04
N ALA A 434 -17.76 -16.35 -27.56
CA ALA A 434 -18.07 -15.20 -28.39
C ALA A 434 -18.83 -15.62 -29.66
N ARG A 435 -18.38 -16.69 -30.31
CA ARG A 435 -19.05 -17.27 -31.49
C ARG A 435 -20.48 -17.73 -31.15
N ARG A 436 -20.67 -18.44 -30.03
CA ARG A 436 -22.01 -18.86 -29.57
C ARG A 436 -22.92 -17.66 -29.28
N ILE A 437 -22.39 -16.61 -28.64
CA ILE A 437 -23.14 -15.38 -28.37
C ILE A 437 -23.59 -14.71 -29.67
N THR A 438 -22.69 -14.59 -30.65
CA THR A 438 -23.04 -14.02 -31.97
C THR A 438 -24.13 -14.85 -32.64
N ASN A 439 -23.97 -16.18 -32.70
CA ASN A 439 -24.98 -17.05 -33.31
C ASN A 439 -26.37 -16.90 -32.66
N ILE A 440 -26.43 -16.84 -31.32
CA ILE A 440 -27.70 -16.65 -30.59
C ILE A 440 -28.30 -15.27 -30.89
N LYS A 441 -27.48 -14.22 -30.99
CA LYS A 441 -27.98 -12.89 -31.37
C LYS A 441 -28.59 -12.89 -32.76
N ASP A 442 -27.91 -13.50 -33.73
CA ASP A 442 -28.41 -13.62 -35.10
C ASP A 442 -29.74 -14.39 -35.15
N GLU A 443 -29.90 -15.41 -34.31
CA GLU A 443 -31.15 -16.16 -34.19
C GLU A 443 -32.28 -15.34 -33.54
N ILE A 444 -31.97 -14.58 -32.49
CA ILE A 444 -32.92 -13.64 -31.86
C ILE A 444 -33.39 -12.60 -32.89
N GLU A 445 -32.48 -11.99 -33.66
CA GLU A 445 -32.84 -11.01 -34.69
C GLU A 445 -33.76 -11.62 -35.76
N LYS A 446 -33.48 -12.85 -36.21
CA LYS A 446 -34.35 -13.57 -37.14
C LYS A 446 -35.75 -13.80 -36.56
N LEU A 447 -35.83 -14.21 -35.30
CA LEU A 447 -37.12 -14.44 -34.61
C LEU A 447 -37.90 -13.12 -34.43
N GLU A 448 -37.21 -12.01 -34.13
CA GLU A 448 -37.83 -10.68 -34.05
C GLU A 448 -38.39 -10.21 -35.40
N MET A 449 -37.64 -10.43 -36.49
CA MET A 449 -38.13 -10.14 -37.84
C MET A 449 -39.37 -10.96 -38.20
N GLN A 450 -39.38 -12.26 -37.87
CA GLN A 450 -40.54 -13.13 -38.11
C GLN A 450 -41.76 -12.68 -37.30
N LYS A 451 -41.55 -12.30 -36.03
CA LYS A 451 -42.61 -11.78 -35.16
C LYS A 451 -43.27 -10.52 -35.73
N GLU A 452 -42.48 -9.59 -36.27
CA GLU A 452 -43.05 -8.38 -36.89
C GLU A 452 -43.77 -8.66 -38.21
N LYS A 453 -43.29 -9.63 -39.00
CA LYS A 453 -44.02 -10.08 -40.20
C LYS A 453 -45.40 -10.64 -39.84
N VAL A 454 -45.47 -11.52 -38.84
CA VAL A 454 -46.75 -12.09 -38.36
C VAL A 454 -47.69 -11.01 -37.81
N LYS A 455 -47.17 -10.03 -37.06
CA LYS A 455 -47.98 -8.89 -36.59
C LYS A 455 -48.57 -8.08 -37.74
N ASN A 456 -47.77 -7.81 -38.78
CA ASN A 456 -48.21 -7.06 -39.95
C ASN A 456 -49.28 -7.82 -40.73
N ASP A 457 -49.12 -9.13 -40.91
CA ASP A 457 -50.10 -10.01 -41.55
C ASP A 457 -51.43 -10.08 -40.76
N ILE A 458 -51.37 -10.02 -39.42
CA ILE A 458 -52.55 -9.96 -38.55
C ILE A 458 -53.25 -8.59 -38.65
N LYS A 459 -52.50 -7.49 -38.82
CA LYS A 459 -53.07 -6.16 -39.02
C LYS A 459 -53.78 -6.05 -40.36
N THR A 460 -53.15 -6.46 -41.46
CA THR A 460 -53.76 -6.44 -42.79
C THR A 460 -54.96 -7.38 -42.91
N SER A 461 -54.99 -8.49 -42.17
CA SER A 461 -56.16 -9.38 -42.15
C SER A 461 -57.32 -8.86 -41.28
N LYS A 462 -57.06 -7.97 -40.31
CA LYS A 462 -58.09 -7.23 -39.57
C LYS A 462 -58.64 -6.02 -40.31
N GLU A 463 -57.84 -5.37 -41.16
CA GLU A 463 -58.29 -4.26 -42.01
C GLU A 463 -59.09 -4.72 -43.25
N LYS A 464 -59.01 -6.02 -43.58
CA LYS A 464 -59.78 -6.66 -44.68
C LYS A 464 -61.08 -7.32 -44.23
N LYS A 465 -61.40 -7.30 -42.94
CA LYS A 465 -62.70 -7.70 -42.36
C LYS A 465 -63.42 -6.45 -41.91
#